data_AF-A0A957UK82-F1
#
_entry.id   AF-A0A957UK82-F1
#
_cell.length_a   1.000
_cell.length_b   1.000
_cell.length_c   1.000
_cell.angle_alpha   90.00
_cell.angle_beta   90.00
_cell.angle_gamma   90.00
#
_symmetry.space_group_name_H-M   'P 1'
#
loop_
_entity.id
_entity.type
_entity.pdbx_description
1 polymer ?
#
loop_
_entity_poly.entity_id
_entity_poly.type
_entity_poly.pdbx_seq_one_letter_code
_entity_poly.pdbx_strand_id
1 'polypeptide(L)'
;AFHYLEREAPKGYEQTLVIYYLPQDGRAGGLGDTGEWQRLPTYLDTDENLAAAHMPRNQAHGQGIYALMATLEMPAVQPGWNLLGYPIPQARPVSNALASLAGAYTAIYHHDATLVPAWRLYDPAVINEHPLYAHVINDLETLEPNQVYWLHATTTITPYLSVDMGNVMAGSVASEADALPPATFFGPFDSANVITPTVGMTLTAYVQDVACGQGELYLLENQWAYKIQVAAAVQKNGCGAPGDMVSFGVGGFAVAETVLWDDNRAQFQPFTVTSTPAASHTDQAPIGPNADDSDNPPPNQNHTTETGIFLPLIRR
;
A
#
# COMPACT_ATOMS: atom_id res chain seq x y z
N ALA A 1 -22.18 -19.17 24.61
CA ALA A 1 -22.87 -19.11 23.32
C ALA A 1 -23.65 -17.80 23.27
N PHE A 2 -23.85 -17.26 22.07
CA PHE A 2 -24.59 -16.04 21.80
C PHE A 2 -25.81 -16.42 20.97
N HIS A 3 -27.00 -16.06 21.46
CA HIS A 3 -28.15 -15.91 20.59
C HIS A 3 -28.09 -14.50 20.01
N TYR A 4 -28.25 -14.38 18.70
CA TYR A 4 -28.33 -13.09 18.03
C TYR A 4 -29.67 -12.96 17.30
N LEU A 5 -30.00 -11.73 16.91
CA LEU A 5 -31.13 -11.50 16.03
C LEU A 5 -30.60 -11.35 14.61
N GLU A 6 -31.25 -11.98 13.63
CA GLU A 6 -30.86 -11.87 12.21
C GLU A 6 -30.69 -10.41 11.76
N ARG A 7 -31.54 -9.50 12.26
CA ARG A 7 -31.46 -8.06 11.98
C ARG A 7 -30.23 -7.33 12.56
N GLU A 8 -29.52 -7.96 13.48
CA GLU A 8 -28.28 -7.45 14.10
C GLU A 8 -27.03 -8.02 13.39
N ALA A 9 -27.20 -9.03 12.53
CA ALA A 9 -26.15 -9.50 11.64
C ALA A 9 -26.12 -8.65 10.36
N PRO A 10 -24.94 -8.29 9.82
CA PRO A 10 -24.89 -7.62 8.53
C PRO A 10 -25.48 -8.53 7.44
N LYS A 11 -26.43 -7.99 6.67
CA LYS A 11 -27.19 -8.75 5.69
C LYS A 11 -26.26 -9.42 4.66
N GLY A 12 -26.35 -10.75 4.55
CA GLY A 12 -25.51 -11.55 3.64
C GLY A 12 -24.12 -11.89 4.18
N TYR A 13 -23.82 -11.55 5.43
CA TYR A 13 -22.54 -11.82 6.12
C TYR A 13 -22.73 -12.55 7.44
N GLU A 14 -23.90 -13.15 7.67
CA GLU A 14 -24.15 -13.93 8.87
C GLU A 14 -23.13 -15.06 9.02
N GLN A 15 -22.75 -15.70 7.91
CA GLN A 15 -21.70 -16.71 7.85
C GLN A 15 -20.30 -16.22 8.27
N THR A 16 -20.10 -14.91 8.43
CA THR A 16 -18.84 -14.33 8.89
C THR A 16 -18.88 -13.93 10.37
N LEU A 17 -19.94 -14.27 11.09
CA LEU A 17 -20.04 -14.08 12.53
C LEU A 17 -19.05 -14.99 13.26
N VAL A 18 -18.21 -14.38 14.07
CA VAL A 18 -17.17 -15.04 14.85
C VAL A 18 -17.16 -14.51 16.28
N ILE A 19 -16.95 -15.40 17.24
CA ILE A 19 -16.76 -15.04 18.64
C ILE A 19 -15.30 -14.68 18.86
N TYR A 20 -15.08 -13.50 19.42
CA TYR A 20 -13.81 -13.02 19.91
C TYR A 20 -13.78 -13.02 21.43
N TYR A 21 -12.60 -13.20 21.99
CA TYR A 21 -12.37 -13.26 23.43
C TYR A 21 -11.19 -12.39 23.82
N LEU A 22 -11.39 -11.54 24.82
CA LEU A 22 -10.38 -10.71 25.45
C LEU A 22 -10.22 -11.15 26.92
N PRO A 23 -9.09 -11.76 27.32
CA PRO A 23 -8.91 -12.24 28.69
C PRO A 23 -8.95 -11.12 29.73
N GLN A 24 -9.57 -11.39 30.89
CA GLN A 24 -9.71 -10.41 31.99
C GLN A 24 -8.35 -10.01 32.59
N ASP A 25 -7.37 -10.90 32.53
CA ASP A 25 -6.03 -10.71 33.10
C ASP A 25 -5.03 -10.28 32.03
N GLY A 26 -5.25 -9.13 31.37
CA GLY A 26 -4.33 -8.56 30.38
C GLY A 26 -2.87 -8.34 30.83
N ARG A 27 -2.44 -8.83 32.00
CA ARG A 27 -1.05 -8.81 32.45
C ARG A 27 -0.28 -10.03 31.92
N ALA A 28 0.20 -9.95 30.68
CA ALA A 28 1.54 -10.44 30.45
C ALA A 28 2.50 -9.43 31.12
N GLY A 29 3.00 -9.77 32.32
CA GLY A 29 4.05 -9.07 33.07
C GLY A 29 4.38 -7.59 32.76
N GLY A 30 3.84 -6.66 33.56
CA GLY A 30 4.30 -5.26 33.59
C GLY A 30 3.20 -4.24 33.29
N LEU A 31 3.31 -3.04 33.87
CA LEU A 31 2.36 -1.95 33.63
C LEU A 31 2.34 -1.59 32.14
N GLY A 32 1.24 -1.85 31.45
CA GLY A 32 0.98 -1.32 30.10
C GLY A 32 0.28 -2.26 29.13
N ASP A 33 0.28 -3.57 29.38
CA ASP A 33 -0.26 -4.53 28.41
C ASP A 33 -1.79 -4.65 28.55
N THR A 34 -2.52 -4.25 27.52
CA THR A 34 -3.95 -4.58 27.37
C THR A 34 -4.01 -5.93 26.68
N GLY A 35 -4.77 -6.89 27.22
CA GLY A 35 -4.86 -8.22 26.61
C GLY A 35 -5.17 -8.15 25.11
N GLU A 36 -4.64 -9.08 24.33
CA GLU A 36 -4.92 -9.17 22.90
C GLU A 36 -6.28 -9.86 22.66
N TRP A 37 -7.05 -9.34 21.71
CA TRP A 37 -8.28 -10.01 21.25
C TRP A 37 -7.94 -11.31 20.52
N GLN A 38 -8.59 -12.40 20.92
CA GLN A 38 -8.41 -13.73 20.34
C GLN A 38 -9.64 -14.11 19.53
N ARG A 39 -9.45 -14.49 18.27
CA ARG A 39 -10.50 -15.09 17.43
C ARG A 39 -10.72 -16.54 17.86
N LEU A 40 -11.94 -16.91 18.25
CA LEU A 40 -12.25 -18.29 18.65
C LEU A 40 -12.86 -19.09 17.49
N PRO A 41 -12.50 -20.38 17.33
CA PRO A 41 -13.24 -21.28 16.46
C PRO A 41 -14.73 -21.27 16.84
N THR A 42 -15.55 -20.75 15.93
CA THR A 42 -16.96 -20.50 16.17
C THR A 42 -17.80 -21.50 15.38
N TYR A 43 -18.62 -22.25 16.09
CA TYR A 43 -19.74 -22.99 15.52
C TYR A 43 -20.91 -22.01 15.35
N LEU A 44 -21.35 -21.83 14.11
CA LEU A 44 -22.46 -20.96 13.76
C LEU A 44 -23.63 -21.82 13.26
N ASP A 45 -24.79 -21.59 13.85
CA ASP A 45 -26.07 -22.18 13.47
C ASP A 45 -27.02 -21.05 13.09
N THR A 46 -27.12 -20.79 11.78
CA THR A 46 -27.93 -19.70 11.22
C THR A 46 -29.43 -19.99 11.26
N ASP A 47 -29.83 -21.26 11.37
CA ASP A 47 -31.25 -21.63 11.47
C ASP A 47 -31.81 -21.26 12.85
N GLU A 48 -30.98 -21.40 13.90
CA GLU A 48 -31.33 -21.08 15.30
C GLU A 48 -30.78 -19.73 15.79
N ASN A 49 -30.12 -18.96 14.91
CA ASN A 49 -29.40 -17.72 15.23
C ASN A 49 -28.47 -17.87 16.46
N LEU A 50 -27.64 -18.92 16.44
CA LEU A 50 -26.77 -19.29 17.55
C LEU A 50 -25.30 -19.31 17.12
N ALA A 51 -24.45 -18.57 17.82
CA ALA A 51 -23.00 -18.68 17.72
C ALA A 51 -22.43 -19.28 19.01
N ALA A 52 -21.58 -20.31 18.90
CA ALA A 52 -20.95 -20.97 20.04
C ALA A 52 -19.46 -21.19 19.80
N ALA A 53 -18.67 -21.10 20.87
CA ALA A 53 -17.24 -21.38 20.84
C ALA A 53 -16.86 -22.13 22.12
N HIS A 54 -15.81 -22.93 22.05
CA HIS A 54 -15.22 -23.52 23.25
C HIS A 54 -14.56 -22.43 24.10
N MET A 55 -14.85 -22.44 25.39
CA MET A 55 -14.22 -21.55 26.35
C MET A 55 -12.70 -21.80 26.40
N PRO A 56 -11.86 -20.76 26.25
CA PRO A 56 -10.41 -20.90 26.33
C PRO A 56 -9.96 -21.46 27.68
N ARG A 57 -9.02 -22.42 27.65
CA ARG A 57 -8.41 -23.02 28.84
C ARG A 57 -7.10 -22.32 29.20
N ASN A 58 -7.14 -21.00 29.32
CA ASN A 58 -5.99 -20.19 29.74
C ASN A 58 -5.92 -20.07 31.27
N GLN A 59 -4.93 -19.34 31.78
CA GLN A 59 -4.75 -19.11 33.22
C GLN A 59 -5.94 -18.41 33.87
N ALA A 60 -6.66 -17.58 33.12
CA ALA A 60 -7.89 -16.93 33.54
C ALA A 60 -9.12 -17.86 33.49
N HIS A 61 -8.95 -19.14 33.13
CA HIS A 61 -10.05 -20.11 32.99
C HIS A 61 -11.22 -19.61 32.11
N GLY A 62 -10.90 -18.84 31.07
CA GLY A 62 -11.90 -18.26 30.16
C GLY A 62 -12.63 -17.04 30.72
N GLN A 63 -12.23 -16.49 31.86
CA GLN A 63 -12.72 -15.19 32.34
C GLN A 63 -12.24 -14.07 31.42
N GLY A 64 -13.15 -13.18 31.01
CA GLY A 64 -12.87 -12.12 30.06
C GLY A 64 -14.12 -11.61 29.36
N ILE A 65 -13.91 -10.73 28.38
CA ILE A 65 -14.95 -10.19 27.52
C ILE A 65 -15.07 -11.08 26.29
N TYR A 66 -16.31 -11.42 25.93
CA TYR A 66 -16.61 -12.10 24.68
C TYR A 66 -17.43 -11.15 23.80
N ALA A 67 -17.11 -11.10 22.52
CA ALA A 67 -17.83 -10.30 21.54
C ALA A 67 -18.18 -11.17 20.33
N LEU A 68 -19.40 -11.04 19.81
CA LEU A 68 -19.79 -11.60 18.53
C LEU A 68 -19.64 -10.50 17.46
N MET A 69 -18.82 -10.74 16.44
CA MET A 69 -18.52 -9.75 15.40
C MET A 69 -18.55 -10.39 14.01
N ALA A 70 -18.97 -9.64 13.00
CA ALA A 70 -18.87 -10.07 11.61
C ALA A 70 -17.50 -9.68 11.04
N THR A 71 -16.72 -10.67 10.63
CA THR A 71 -15.36 -10.46 10.12
C THR A 71 -15.08 -11.32 8.90
N LEU A 72 -14.70 -10.69 7.80
CA LEU A 72 -14.27 -11.38 6.59
C LEU A 72 -12.80 -11.79 6.71
N GLU A 73 -12.54 -13.09 6.61
CA GLU A 73 -11.20 -13.65 6.53
C GLU A 73 -10.69 -13.52 5.09
N MET A 74 -9.54 -12.87 4.91
CA MET A 74 -8.89 -12.68 3.62
C MET A 74 -7.79 -13.73 3.40
N PRO A 75 -7.35 -13.98 2.16
CA PRO A 75 -6.16 -14.80 1.92
C PRO A 75 -4.95 -14.29 2.70
N ALA A 76 -4.15 -15.22 3.24
CA ALA A 76 -2.94 -14.86 3.99
C ALA A 76 -1.94 -14.15 3.09
N VAL A 77 -1.37 -13.05 3.59
CA VAL A 77 -0.27 -12.33 2.96
C VAL A 77 1.07 -12.92 3.39
N GLN A 78 2.08 -12.85 2.54
CA GLN A 78 3.43 -13.34 2.80
C GLN A 78 4.40 -12.16 3.01
N PRO A 79 5.57 -12.35 3.65
CA PRO A 79 6.59 -11.30 3.70
C PRO A 79 6.89 -10.73 2.30
N GLY A 80 6.95 -9.40 2.20
CA GLY A 80 7.12 -8.66 0.95
C GLY A 80 5.82 -8.05 0.42
N TRP A 81 5.81 -7.72 -0.87
CA TRP A 81 4.68 -7.08 -1.55
C TRP A 81 3.56 -8.08 -1.89
N ASN A 82 2.35 -7.76 -1.45
CA ASN A 82 1.13 -8.52 -1.74
C ASN A 82 0.07 -7.61 -2.34
N LEU A 83 -0.74 -8.15 -3.24
CA LEU A 83 -1.97 -7.50 -3.67
C LEU A 83 -3.08 -7.79 -2.66
N LEU A 84 -3.69 -6.73 -2.16
CA LEU A 84 -4.83 -6.76 -1.24
C LEU A 84 -6.03 -6.11 -1.93
N GLY A 85 -6.99 -6.92 -2.37
CA GLY A 85 -8.29 -6.41 -2.81
C GLY A 85 -9.14 -6.03 -1.59
N TYR A 86 -9.84 -4.89 -1.64
CA TYR A 86 -10.73 -4.46 -0.56
C TYR A 86 -12.21 -4.72 -0.92
N PRO A 87 -12.81 -5.83 -0.41
CA PRO A 87 -14.15 -6.27 -0.81
C PRO A 87 -15.28 -5.62 0.01
N ILE A 88 -14.95 -4.79 1.00
CA ILE A 88 -15.95 -4.16 1.85
C ILE A 88 -16.63 -3.05 1.03
N PRO A 89 -17.97 -3.00 0.99
CA PRO A 89 -18.76 -2.09 0.16
C PRO A 89 -18.74 -0.64 0.64
N GLN A 90 -17.92 -0.32 1.64
CA GLN A 90 -17.85 0.97 2.29
C GLN A 90 -16.39 1.39 2.46
N ALA A 91 -16.12 2.65 2.10
CA ALA A 91 -14.85 3.30 2.34
C ALA A 91 -14.53 3.35 3.84
N ARG A 92 -13.28 3.06 4.21
CA ARG A 92 -12.83 3.15 5.61
C ARG A 92 -11.43 3.72 5.74
N PRO A 93 -11.13 4.43 6.83
CA PRO A 93 -9.76 4.83 7.13
C PRO A 93 -8.82 3.62 7.12
N VAL A 94 -7.65 3.76 6.51
CA VAL A 94 -6.66 2.66 6.37
C VAL A 94 -6.35 2.01 7.72
N SER A 95 -6.13 2.83 8.75
CA SER A 95 -5.84 2.37 10.12
C SER A 95 -6.94 1.49 10.71
N ASN A 96 -8.21 1.78 10.39
CA ASN A 96 -9.36 1.00 10.87
C ASN A 96 -9.54 -0.27 10.03
N ALA A 97 -9.39 -0.17 8.70
CA ALA A 97 -9.56 -1.29 7.80
C ALA A 97 -8.50 -2.38 8.00
N LEU A 98 -7.26 -1.98 8.31
CA LEU A 98 -6.11 -2.88 8.48
C LEU A 98 -5.74 -3.12 9.95
N ALA A 99 -6.63 -2.83 10.90
CA ALA A 99 -6.34 -2.97 12.32
C ALA A 99 -5.89 -4.40 12.72
N SER A 100 -6.40 -5.43 12.02
CA SER A 100 -5.99 -6.82 12.24
C SER A 100 -4.56 -7.15 11.79
N LEU A 101 -3.93 -6.24 11.02
CA LEU A 101 -2.56 -6.35 10.54
C LEU A 101 -1.59 -5.43 11.31
N ALA A 102 -2.02 -4.78 12.39
CA ALA A 102 -1.18 -3.84 13.14
C ALA A 102 0.18 -4.48 13.52
N GLY A 103 1.28 -3.82 13.16
CA GLY A 103 2.64 -4.31 13.38
C GLY A 103 3.14 -5.38 12.41
N ALA A 104 2.30 -5.90 11.50
CA ALA A 104 2.64 -6.94 10.52
C ALA A 104 2.85 -6.41 9.09
N TYR A 105 2.80 -5.09 8.88
CA TYR A 105 3.08 -4.43 7.61
C TYR A 105 3.80 -3.10 7.83
N THR A 106 4.47 -2.60 6.79
CA THR A 106 5.21 -1.32 6.83
C THR A 106 4.63 -0.25 5.92
N ALA A 107 4.04 -0.63 4.80
CA ALA A 107 3.44 0.32 3.87
C ALA A 107 2.25 -0.29 3.13
N ILE A 108 1.32 0.58 2.76
CA ILE A 108 0.29 0.29 1.77
C ILE A 108 0.22 1.40 0.73
N TYR A 109 0.18 0.99 -0.53
CA TYR A 109 0.10 1.88 -1.68
C TYR A 109 -1.17 1.63 -2.49
N HIS A 110 -1.67 2.70 -3.10
CA HIS A 110 -2.73 2.66 -4.10
C HIS A 110 -2.25 3.36 -5.37
N HIS A 111 -2.46 2.72 -6.52
CA HIS A 111 -2.22 3.32 -7.82
C HIS A 111 -3.54 3.78 -8.42
N ASP A 112 -3.58 5.04 -8.85
CA ASP A 112 -4.66 5.64 -9.63
C ASP A 112 -4.04 6.47 -10.74
N ALA A 113 -4.05 5.93 -11.96
CA ALA A 113 -3.51 6.58 -13.15
C ALA A 113 -4.18 7.92 -13.50
N THR A 114 -5.33 8.24 -12.88
CA THR A 114 -6.04 9.51 -13.09
C THR A 114 -5.51 10.63 -12.19
N LEU A 115 -4.66 10.31 -11.21
CA LEU A 115 -4.07 11.26 -10.28
C LEU A 115 -2.62 11.60 -10.62
N VAL A 116 -2.18 12.77 -10.17
CA VAL A 116 -0.80 13.22 -10.25
C VAL A 116 -0.37 13.73 -8.87
N PRO A 117 0.53 13.02 -8.16
CA PRO A 117 1.12 11.72 -8.52
C PRO A 117 0.08 10.58 -8.51
N ALA A 118 0.33 9.55 -9.32
CA ALA A 118 -0.57 8.39 -9.45
C ALA A 118 -0.53 7.46 -8.22
N TRP A 119 0.50 7.54 -7.40
CA TRP A 119 0.69 6.68 -6.23
C TRP A 119 0.39 7.41 -4.93
N ARG A 120 -0.53 6.87 -4.15
CA ARG A 120 -0.80 7.29 -2.77
C ARG A 120 -0.23 6.26 -1.79
N LEU A 121 0.16 6.73 -0.61
CA LEU A 121 0.86 5.95 0.42
C LEU A 121 0.20 6.09 1.78
N TYR A 122 0.21 5.01 2.55
CA TYR A 122 0.08 5.04 4.00
C TYR A 122 1.17 4.18 4.65
N ASP A 123 1.93 4.80 5.54
CA ASP A 123 2.98 4.18 6.35
C ASP A 123 2.72 4.54 7.84
N PRO A 124 2.37 3.57 8.70
CA PRO A 124 2.08 3.83 10.12
C PRO A 124 3.30 4.29 10.91
N ALA A 125 4.52 3.97 10.47
CA ALA A 125 5.73 4.38 11.16
C ALA A 125 5.99 5.89 10.99
N VAL A 126 5.55 6.52 9.90
CA VAL A 126 5.63 7.99 9.75
C VAL A 126 4.83 8.70 10.85
N ILE A 127 3.67 8.16 11.23
CA ILE A 127 2.84 8.74 12.31
C ILE A 127 3.60 8.73 13.65
N ASN A 128 4.31 7.64 13.93
CA ASN A 128 4.97 7.44 15.23
C ASN A 128 6.37 8.07 15.29
N GLU A 129 7.14 7.99 14.21
CA GLU A 129 8.54 8.41 14.14
C GLU A 129 8.67 9.87 13.67
N HIS A 130 7.76 10.34 12.81
CA HIS A 130 7.81 11.65 12.16
C HIS A 130 6.43 12.34 12.11
N PRO A 131 5.75 12.54 13.26
CA PRO A 131 4.36 13.00 13.32
C PRO A 131 4.10 14.33 12.59
N LEU A 132 5.10 15.22 12.53
CA LEU A 132 5.03 16.48 11.79
C LEU A 132 4.73 16.26 10.29
N TYR A 133 5.24 15.19 9.71
CA TYR A 133 5.13 14.87 8.29
C TYR A 133 3.92 13.99 7.96
N ALA A 134 3.31 13.34 8.97
CA ALA A 134 2.31 12.30 8.79
C ALA A 134 1.17 12.68 7.83
N HIS A 135 0.63 13.89 7.94
CA HIS A 135 -0.50 14.35 7.12
C HIS A 135 -0.14 14.66 5.65
N VAL A 136 1.15 14.84 5.33
CA VAL A 136 1.61 15.09 3.95
C VAL A 136 2.11 13.81 3.29
N ILE A 137 2.70 12.91 4.08
CA ILE A 137 3.25 11.65 3.55
C ILE A 137 2.17 10.58 3.42
N ASN A 138 1.28 10.46 4.40
CA ASN A 138 0.17 9.51 4.36
C ASN A 138 -1.04 10.12 3.64
N ASP A 139 -0.97 10.16 2.31
CA ASP A 139 -2.02 10.66 1.42
C ASP A 139 -3.00 9.56 0.94
N LEU A 140 -2.80 8.31 1.34
CA LEU A 140 -3.80 7.26 1.28
C LEU A 140 -4.58 7.20 2.60
N GLU A 141 -5.67 7.96 2.68
CA GLU A 141 -6.47 8.05 3.90
C GLU A 141 -7.47 6.90 4.05
N THR A 142 -8.07 6.46 2.95
CA THR A 142 -9.16 5.47 2.92
C THR A 142 -8.87 4.29 1.99
N LEU A 143 -9.34 3.10 2.37
CA LEU A 143 -9.55 1.99 1.46
C LEU A 143 -10.95 2.09 0.89
N GLU A 144 -11.04 2.22 -0.43
CA GLU A 144 -12.26 2.38 -1.21
C GLU A 144 -12.77 1.02 -1.71
N PRO A 145 -14.10 0.82 -1.78
CA PRO A 145 -14.66 -0.45 -2.24
C PRO A 145 -14.15 -0.87 -3.61
N ASN A 146 -13.83 -2.16 -3.74
CA ASN A 146 -13.44 -2.80 -5.00
C ASN A 146 -12.13 -2.30 -5.61
N GLN A 147 -11.31 -1.62 -4.82
CA GLN A 147 -9.96 -1.25 -5.19
C GLN A 147 -8.96 -2.33 -4.77
N VAL A 148 -7.79 -2.31 -5.42
CA VAL A 148 -6.65 -3.18 -5.12
C VAL A 148 -5.50 -2.32 -4.62
N TYR A 149 -4.85 -2.79 -3.56
CA TYR A 149 -3.76 -2.11 -2.89
C TYR A 149 -2.52 -2.99 -2.85
N TRP A 150 -1.35 -2.37 -2.86
CA TRP A 150 -0.09 -3.04 -2.59
C TRP A 150 0.24 -2.93 -1.11
N LEU A 151 0.30 -4.04 -0.40
CA LEU A 151 0.65 -4.11 1.02
C LEU A 151 2.02 -4.78 1.19
N HIS A 152 2.97 -4.09 1.81
CA HIS A 152 4.25 -4.67 2.19
C HIS A 152 4.13 -5.30 3.59
N ALA A 153 3.97 -6.62 3.63
CA ALA A 153 3.89 -7.37 4.88
C ALA A 153 5.30 -7.76 5.38
N THR A 154 5.50 -7.77 6.69
CA THR A 154 6.78 -8.14 7.32
C THR A 154 6.81 -9.61 7.75
N THR A 155 5.65 -10.21 7.94
CA THR A 155 5.46 -11.59 8.38
C THR A 155 4.25 -12.19 7.66
N THR A 156 4.16 -13.53 7.65
CA THR A 156 2.95 -14.20 7.17
C THR A 156 1.81 -13.96 8.15
N ILE A 157 0.69 -13.41 7.67
CA ILE A 157 -0.48 -13.10 8.50
C ILE A 157 -1.77 -13.19 7.68
N THR A 158 -2.86 -13.60 8.33
CA THR A 158 -4.21 -13.62 7.72
C THR A 158 -4.94 -12.32 8.05
N PRO A 159 -5.27 -11.47 7.06
CA PRO A 159 -6.05 -10.27 7.31
C PRO A 159 -7.50 -10.60 7.67
N TYR A 160 -8.05 -9.85 8.64
CA TYR A 160 -9.46 -9.88 9.00
C TYR A 160 -10.07 -8.49 8.84
N LEU A 161 -11.10 -8.37 8.00
CA LEU A 161 -11.80 -7.11 7.77
C LEU A 161 -13.16 -7.14 8.47
N SER A 162 -13.42 -6.18 9.36
CA SER A 162 -14.74 -6.07 9.99
C SER A 162 -15.82 -5.80 8.94
N VAL A 163 -17.05 -6.26 9.15
CA VAL A 163 -18.18 -5.94 8.25
C VAL A 163 -19.18 -5.10 9.03
N ASP A 164 -19.43 -3.87 8.57
CA ASP A 164 -20.46 -3.02 9.18
C ASP A 164 -21.83 -3.39 8.63
N MET A 165 -22.89 -3.09 9.38
CA MET A 165 -24.30 -3.34 9.01
C MET A 165 -24.83 -2.49 7.82
N GLY A 166 -23.94 -1.92 7.01
CA GLY A 166 -24.30 -1.20 5.78
C GLY A 166 -24.72 -2.15 4.65
N ASN A 167 -25.47 -1.63 3.66
CA ASN A 167 -25.85 -2.41 2.48
C ASN A 167 -24.61 -2.92 1.75
N VAL A 168 -24.48 -4.24 1.63
CA VAL A 168 -23.32 -4.86 0.99
C VAL A 168 -23.61 -5.28 -0.43
N MET A 169 -22.77 -4.82 -1.35
CA MET A 169 -22.70 -5.26 -2.73
C MET A 169 -21.37 -6.00 -2.91
N ALA A 170 -21.41 -7.21 -3.47
CA ALA A 170 -20.21 -7.88 -3.94
C ALA A 170 -19.72 -7.11 -5.19
N GLY A 171 -18.58 -6.45 -5.09
CA GLY A 171 -17.96 -5.84 -6.26
C GLY A 171 -16.80 -6.67 -6.78
N SER A 172 -16.53 -6.45 -8.06
CA SER A 172 -15.40 -7.06 -8.75
C SER A 172 -14.20 -6.13 -8.64
N VAL A 173 -13.04 -6.68 -8.30
CA VAL A 173 -11.78 -5.96 -8.27
C VAL A 173 -11.24 -5.82 -9.70
N ALA A 174 -11.03 -4.59 -10.15
CA ALA A 174 -10.23 -4.32 -11.34
C ALA A 174 -8.75 -4.40 -10.94
N SER A 175 -7.95 -5.22 -11.62
CA SER A 175 -6.52 -5.37 -11.33
C SER A 175 -5.68 -4.50 -12.25
N GLU A 176 -4.97 -3.54 -11.67
CA GLU A 176 -3.72 -3.02 -12.25
C GLU A 176 -2.56 -3.63 -11.45
N ALA A 177 -2.29 -4.92 -11.70
CA ALA A 177 -1.40 -5.76 -10.90
C ALA A 177 0.08 -5.70 -11.31
N ASP A 178 0.44 -4.96 -12.37
CA ASP A 178 1.74 -5.13 -13.02
C ASP A 178 2.82 -4.12 -12.58
N ALA A 179 2.48 -3.13 -11.75
CA ALA A 179 3.42 -2.13 -11.28
C ALA A 179 3.75 -2.31 -9.79
N LEU A 180 5.01 -2.61 -9.46
CA LEU A 180 5.52 -2.50 -8.08
C LEU A 180 5.42 -1.03 -7.62
N PRO A 181 5.18 -0.76 -6.33
CA PRO A 181 5.18 0.60 -5.79
C PRO A 181 6.53 1.33 -5.97
N PRO A 182 6.53 2.68 -5.98
CA PRO A 182 7.76 3.46 -5.95
C PRO A 182 8.40 3.49 -4.56
N ALA A 183 9.69 3.79 -4.47
CA ALA A 183 10.32 4.20 -3.21
C ALA A 183 9.88 5.64 -2.86
N THR A 184 9.53 5.90 -1.60
CA THR A 184 9.13 7.24 -1.14
C THR A 184 10.17 7.82 -0.19
N PHE A 185 10.68 9.00 -0.50
CA PHE A 185 11.58 9.77 0.36
C PHE A 185 10.91 11.06 0.82
N PHE A 186 11.16 11.45 2.07
CA PHE A 186 10.65 12.70 2.62
C PHE A 186 11.57 13.24 3.71
N GLY A 187 11.47 14.53 4.00
CA GLY A 187 12.24 15.11 5.10
C GLY A 187 12.37 16.62 5.02
N PRO A 188 13.18 17.21 5.91
CA PRO A 188 13.53 18.62 5.84
C PRO A 188 14.49 18.88 4.67
N PHE A 189 14.44 20.10 4.17
CA PHE A 189 15.30 20.59 3.10
C PHE A 189 16.08 21.83 3.55
N ASP A 190 17.40 21.77 3.48
CA ASP A 190 18.30 22.89 3.76
C ASP A 190 18.96 23.36 2.46
N SER A 191 18.74 24.62 2.10
CA SER A 191 19.35 25.19 0.90
C SER A 191 20.82 25.57 1.10
N ALA A 192 21.33 25.57 2.34
CA ALA A 192 22.66 26.03 2.71
C ALA A 192 23.01 27.43 2.14
N ASN A 193 22.00 28.26 1.88
CA ASN A 193 22.09 29.54 1.15
C ASN A 193 22.67 29.44 -0.27
N VAL A 194 22.71 28.24 -0.87
CA VAL A 194 23.10 28.01 -2.27
C VAL A 194 21.97 28.47 -3.21
N ILE A 195 20.73 28.19 -2.81
CA ILE A 195 19.53 28.59 -3.53
C ILE A 195 18.54 29.29 -2.59
N THR A 196 17.65 30.09 -3.15
CA THR A 196 16.48 30.64 -2.46
C THR A 196 15.29 29.73 -2.79
N PRO A 197 14.85 28.83 -1.88
CA PRO A 197 13.77 27.91 -2.21
C PRO A 197 12.45 28.65 -2.35
N THR A 198 11.58 28.12 -3.21
CA THR A 198 10.20 28.59 -3.37
C THR A 198 9.26 27.39 -3.30
N VAL A 199 8.02 27.62 -2.85
CA VAL A 199 6.97 26.58 -2.89
C VAL A 199 6.76 26.15 -4.34
N GLY A 200 6.65 24.84 -4.59
CA GLY A 200 6.52 24.27 -5.92
C GLY A 200 7.83 24.11 -6.69
N MET A 201 8.98 24.44 -6.08
CA MET A 201 10.27 24.22 -6.73
C MET A 201 10.51 22.71 -6.92
N THR A 202 10.78 22.30 -8.16
CA THR A 202 10.95 20.89 -8.51
C THR A 202 12.21 20.29 -7.90
N LEU A 203 12.02 19.20 -7.18
CA LEU A 203 13.04 18.25 -6.76
C LEU A 203 13.00 17.05 -7.71
N THR A 204 14.14 16.66 -8.27
CA THR A 204 14.23 15.51 -9.18
C THR A 204 15.12 14.44 -8.56
N ALA A 205 14.68 13.19 -8.61
CA ALA A 205 15.46 12.02 -8.22
C ALA A 205 15.99 11.30 -9.46
N TYR A 206 17.23 10.81 -9.36
CA TYR A 206 17.93 10.13 -10.45
C TYR A 206 18.44 8.77 -9.99
N VAL A 207 18.35 7.78 -10.88
CA VAL A 207 19.00 6.47 -10.76
C VAL A 207 19.86 6.28 -12.01
N GLN A 208 21.17 6.09 -11.85
CA GLN A 208 22.11 5.93 -12.97
C GLN A 208 21.90 6.96 -14.10
N ASP A 209 21.78 8.25 -13.73
CA ASP A 209 21.51 9.40 -14.62
C ASP A 209 20.10 9.49 -15.24
N VAL A 210 19.21 8.53 -14.98
CA VAL A 210 17.82 8.54 -15.45
C VAL A 210 16.95 9.27 -14.42
N ALA A 211 16.20 10.30 -14.84
CA ALA A 211 15.23 10.96 -13.97
C ALA A 211 14.08 9.99 -13.64
N CYS A 212 13.98 9.57 -12.38
CA CYS A 212 13.09 8.51 -11.93
C CYS A 212 12.00 8.97 -10.97
N GLY A 213 12.04 10.22 -10.54
CA GLY A 213 11.02 10.81 -9.68
C GLY A 213 11.05 12.32 -9.77
N GLN A 214 9.89 12.93 -9.58
CA GLN A 214 9.75 14.36 -9.37
C GLN A 214 8.89 14.61 -8.14
N GLY A 215 9.32 15.56 -7.32
CA GLY A 215 8.59 16.06 -6.17
C GLY A 215 8.69 17.59 -6.13
N GLU A 216 8.04 18.19 -5.17
CA GLU A 216 8.04 19.64 -4.98
C GLU A 216 8.45 20.01 -3.56
N LEU A 217 9.13 21.14 -3.43
CA LEU A 217 9.37 21.76 -2.13
C LEU A 217 8.11 22.46 -1.64
N TYR A 218 7.83 22.31 -0.34
CA TYR A 218 6.74 23.01 0.34
C TYR A 218 7.20 23.49 1.73
N LEU A 219 6.39 24.36 2.34
CA LEU A 219 6.61 24.82 3.71
C LEU A 219 5.79 24.00 4.70
N LEU A 220 6.45 23.48 5.71
CA LEU A 220 5.88 22.75 6.83
C LEU A 220 6.35 23.40 8.13
N GLU A 221 5.44 24.02 8.87
CA GLU A 221 5.77 24.77 10.11
C GLU A 221 6.95 25.77 9.95
N ASN A 222 6.96 26.54 8.85
CA ASN A 222 8.03 27.46 8.48
C ASN A 222 9.40 26.83 8.18
N GLN A 223 9.45 25.51 7.98
CA GLN A 223 10.64 24.80 7.49
C GLN A 223 10.38 24.28 6.07
N TRP A 224 11.41 24.29 5.23
CA TRP A 224 11.32 23.67 3.91
C TRP A 224 11.30 22.15 4.06
N ALA A 225 10.40 21.51 3.34
CA ALA A 225 10.21 20.07 3.33
C ALA A 225 9.93 19.58 1.90
N TYR A 226 10.01 18.27 1.72
CA TYR A 226 9.71 17.63 0.46
C TYR A 226 9.12 16.23 0.67
N LYS A 227 8.43 15.76 -0.37
CA LYS A 227 8.04 14.36 -0.60
C LYS A 227 8.36 14.05 -2.06
N ILE A 228 9.03 12.92 -2.31
CA ILE A 228 9.34 12.47 -3.66
C ILE A 228 9.20 10.96 -3.76
N GLN A 229 8.57 10.51 -4.84
CA GLN A 229 8.44 9.10 -5.19
C GLN A 229 9.39 8.79 -6.37
N VAL A 230 10.16 7.72 -6.24
CA VAL A 230 11.14 7.27 -7.23
C VAL A 230 10.66 5.95 -7.81
N ALA A 231 10.33 5.98 -9.10
CA ALA A 231 9.75 4.86 -9.81
C ALA A 231 10.61 3.59 -9.70
N ALA A 232 9.96 2.44 -9.65
CA ALA A 232 10.61 1.14 -9.79
C ALA A 232 11.02 0.89 -11.25
N ALA A 233 12.03 0.04 -11.47
CA ALA A 233 12.49 -0.34 -12.81
C ALA A 233 11.36 -0.91 -13.69
N VAL A 234 10.39 -1.61 -13.10
CA VAL A 234 9.22 -2.17 -13.80
C VAL A 234 8.22 -1.11 -14.26
N GLN A 235 8.20 0.05 -13.61
CA GLN A 235 7.36 1.19 -13.99
C GLN A 235 8.04 2.04 -15.06
N LYS A 236 9.35 2.23 -14.93
CA LYS A 236 10.17 3.01 -15.85
C LYS A 236 11.54 2.36 -15.98
N ASN A 237 11.86 1.88 -17.19
CA ASN A 237 13.13 1.23 -17.45
C ASN A 237 14.32 2.16 -17.10
N GLY A 238 15.32 1.62 -16.41
CA GLY A 238 16.46 2.39 -15.88
C GLY A 238 16.21 3.07 -14.52
N CYS A 239 15.02 2.89 -13.93
CA CYS A 239 14.74 3.34 -12.57
C CYS A 239 15.02 2.27 -11.52
N GLY A 240 14.65 2.54 -10.26
CA GLY A 240 15.25 1.87 -9.12
C GLY A 240 14.82 0.43 -8.92
N ALA A 241 15.78 -0.40 -8.53
CA ALA A 241 15.57 -1.68 -7.88
C ALA A 241 16.16 -1.64 -6.45
N PRO A 242 15.77 -2.57 -5.56
CA PRO A 242 16.31 -2.63 -4.20
C PRO A 242 17.85 -2.57 -4.16
N GLY A 243 18.38 -1.54 -3.50
CA GLY A 243 19.82 -1.31 -3.34
C GLY A 243 20.48 -0.45 -4.42
N ASP A 244 19.75 0.00 -5.44
CA ASP A 244 20.27 1.00 -6.38
C ASP A 244 20.49 2.35 -5.68
N MET A 245 21.52 3.08 -6.09
CA MET A 245 21.78 4.42 -5.56
C MET A 245 20.86 5.46 -6.22
N VAL A 246 20.20 6.26 -5.39
CA VAL A 246 19.39 7.41 -5.78
C VAL A 246 20.13 8.70 -5.41
N SER A 247 20.28 9.59 -6.38
CA SER A 247 20.77 10.96 -6.17
C SER A 247 19.68 11.98 -6.45
N PHE A 248 19.80 13.19 -5.91
CA PHE A 248 18.77 14.23 -6.03
C PHE A 248 19.34 15.54 -6.55
N GLY A 249 18.49 16.30 -7.25
CA GLY A 249 18.80 17.63 -7.76
C GLY A 249 17.63 18.59 -7.61
N VAL A 250 17.93 19.86 -7.39
CA VAL A 250 16.95 20.92 -7.15
C VAL A 250 17.43 22.23 -7.76
N GLY A 251 16.64 22.80 -8.67
CA GLY A 251 17.01 24.04 -9.36
C GLY A 251 18.35 23.98 -10.12
N GLY A 252 18.75 22.80 -10.59
CA GLY A 252 20.04 22.58 -11.26
C GLY A 252 21.24 22.37 -10.33
N PHE A 253 21.05 22.34 -9.02
CA PHE A 253 22.09 22.03 -8.03
C PHE A 253 21.96 20.61 -7.51
N ALA A 254 23.09 19.98 -7.20
CA ALA A 254 23.12 18.66 -6.60
C ALA A 254 22.80 18.73 -5.09
N VAL A 255 22.02 17.77 -4.63
CA VAL A 255 21.86 17.45 -3.20
C VAL A 255 23.03 16.57 -2.77
N ALA A 256 23.59 16.83 -1.57
CA ALA A 256 24.79 16.13 -1.10
C ALA A 256 24.54 14.64 -0.85
N GLU A 257 23.34 14.34 -0.39
CA GLU A 257 22.95 13.02 0.06
C GLU A 257 22.62 12.10 -1.11
N THR A 258 23.02 10.84 -0.94
CA THR A 258 22.59 9.74 -1.81
C THR A 258 22.05 8.64 -0.91
N VAL A 259 21.01 7.96 -1.39
CA VAL A 259 20.27 6.96 -0.62
C VAL A 259 20.05 5.71 -1.45
N LEU A 260 19.82 4.59 -0.77
CA LEU A 260 19.46 3.35 -1.46
C LEU A 260 17.97 3.39 -1.81
N TRP A 261 17.64 2.95 -3.01
CA TRP A 261 16.28 2.69 -3.42
C TRP A 261 15.75 1.51 -2.60
N ASP A 262 14.70 1.77 -1.83
CA ASP A 262 13.96 0.78 -1.04
C ASP A 262 12.51 1.26 -0.93
N ASP A 263 11.58 0.42 -1.37
CA ASP A 263 10.15 0.71 -1.44
C ASP A 263 9.37 0.15 -0.26
N ASN A 264 10.00 -0.63 0.63
CA ASN A 264 9.29 -1.30 1.71
C ASN A 264 8.59 -0.36 2.71
N ARG A 265 8.99 0.92 2.77
CA ARG A 265 8.42 1.96 3.62
C ARG A 265 8.78 3.38 3.14
N ALA A 266 8.17 4.39 3.72
CA ALA A 266 8.60 5.78 3.53
C ALA A 266 9.93 6.02 4.25
N GLN A 267 10.91 6.59 3.56
CA GLN A 267 12.24 6.84 4.10
C GLN A 267 12.41 8.31 4.48
N PHE A 268 12.72 8.57 5.76
CA PHE A 268 13.07 9.90 6.22
C PHE A 268 14.51 10.24 5.86
N GLN A 269 14.71 11.32 5.12
CA GLN A 269 16.01 11.74 4.63
C GLN A 269 16.14 13.28 4.65
N PRO A 270 16.97 13.84 5.55
CA PRO A 270 17.34 15.25 5.46
C PRO A 270 18.15 15.51 4.19
N PHE A 271 17.86 16.60 3.50
CA PHE A 271 18.60 17.03 2.31
C PHE A 271 19.29 18.37 2.50
N THR A 272 20.52 18.45 1.99
CA THR A 272 21.33 19.66 1.97
C THR A 272 21.83 19.93 0.55
N VAL A 273 21.55 21.12 0.03
CA VAL A 273 22.05 21.52 -1.30
C VAL A 273 23.55 21.81 -1.25
N THR A 274 24.28 21.34 -2.26
CA THR A 274 25.69 21.68 -2.45
C THR A 274 25.85 22.74 -3.54
N SER A 275 26.94 23.51 -3.49
CA SER A 275 27.29 24.46 -4.56
C SER A 275 27.73 23.77 -5.86
N THR A 276 27.84 22.45 -5.86
CA THR A 276 28.14 21.66 -7.05
C THR A 276 26.91 21.68 -7.97
N PRO A 277 27.05 22.11 -9.24
CA PRO A 277 25.99 21.92 -10.22
C PRO A 277 25.60 20.44 -10.27
N ALA A 278 24.31 20.14 -10.40
CA ALA A 278 23.89 18.79 -10.73
C ALA A 278 24.66 18.36 -11.99
N ALA A 279 25.17 17.13 -12.00
CA ALA A 279 25.76 16.58 -13.22
C ALA A 279 24.76 16.82 -14.34
N SER A 280 25.23 17.33 -15.49
CA SER A 280 24.35 17.62 -16.61
C SER A 280 23.81 16.30 -17.15
N HIS A 281 22.72 15.81 -16.56
CA HIS A 281 21.95 14.71 -17.11
C HIS A 281 21.37 15.27 -18.40
N THR A 282 21.89 14.78 -19.51
CA THR A 282 21.37 15.17 -20.82
C THR A 282 19.98 14.60 -20.87
N ASP A 283 18.97 15.46 -20.68
CA ASP A 283 17.59 15.16 -21.06
C ASP A 283 17.61 14.91 -22.58
N GLN A 284 17.94 13.67 -22.97
CA GLN A 284 17.68 13.20 -24.31
C GLN A 284 16.18 13.13 -24.42
N ALA A 285 15.59 14.22 -24.91
CA ALA A 285 14.22 14.24 -25.37
C ALA A 285 14.01 13.00 -26.25
N PRO A 286 12.90 12.25 -26.06
CA PRO A 286 12.64 11.06 -26.85
C PRO A 286 12.73 11.43 -28.32
N ILE A 287 13.68 10.81 -29.02
CA ILE A 287 13.85 10.97 -30.45
C ILE A 287 12.53 10.50 -31.05
N GLY A 288 11.73 11.44 -31.57
CA GLY A 288 10.46 11.12 -32.21
C GLY A 288 10.68 10.08 -33.31
N PRO A 289 9.68 9.24 -33.62
CA PRO A 289 9.82 8.26 -34.69
C PRO A 289 10.18 9.02 -35.97
N ASN A 290 11.39 8.76 -36.49
CA ASN A 290 11.81 9.25 -37.79
C ASN A 290 10.80 8.74 -38.82
N ALA A 291 9.94 9.65 -39.27
CA ALA A 291 9.14 9.48 -40.46
C ALA A 291 10.05 9.70 -41.67
N ASP A 292 10.82 8.67 -42.05
CA ASP A 292 11.35 8.56 -43.41
C ASP A 292 11.89 7.14 -43.65
N ASP A 293 11.04 6.25 -44.16
CA ASP A 293 11.49 5.21 -45.09
C ASP A 293 10.30 4.71 -45.92
N SER A 294 9.92 5.54 -46.90
CA SER A 294 9.09 5.11 -48.02
C SER A 294 10.00 4.51 -49.09
N ASP A 295 10.24 3.20 -49.05
CA ASP A 295 10.43 2.38 -50.25
C ASP A 295 10.61 0.89 -49.87
N ASN A 296 9.51 0.12 -49.90
CA ASN A 296 9.60 -1.32 -50.03
C ASN A 296 8.46 -1.85 -50.91
N PRO A 297 8.74 -2.51 -52.04
CA PRO A 297 7.72 -3.11 -52.91
C PRO A 297 7.20 -4.43 -52.30
N PRO A 298 5.97 -4.85 -52.65
CA PRO A 298 5.34 -6.00 -52.01
C PRO A 298 5.80 -7.32 -52.65
N PRO A 299 5.87 -8.40 -51.87
CA PRO A 299 5.66 -9.72 -52.43
C PRO A 299 4.47 -10.44 -51.79
N ASN A 300 3.52 -10.71 -52.67
CA ASN A 300 2.85 -12.00 -52.87
C ASN A 300 1.91 -12.54 -51.78
N GLN A 301 0.62 -12.45 -52.09
CA GLN A 301 -0.41 -13.33 -51.53
C GLN A 301 -0.23 -14.75 -52.07
N ASN A 302 -0.30 -15.76 -51.18
CA ASN A 302 -1.01 -17.01 -51.48
C ASN A 302 -1.19 -17.93 -50.26
N HIS A 303 -2.42 -18.43 -50.16
CA HIS A 303 -2.87 -19.74 -49.64
C HIS A 303 -2.99 -20.05 -48.13
N THR A 304 -4.24 -19.97 -47.65
CA THR A 304 -5.10 -21.00 -47.00
C THR A 304 -4.48 -22.22 -46.26
N THR A 305 -4.87 -22.41 -44.99
CA THR A 305 -5.47 -23.63 -44.36
C THR A 305 -5.67 -23.34 -42.86
N GLU A 306 -6.89 -23.20 -42.32
CA GLU A 306 -7.84 -24.20 -41.80
C GLU A 306 -7.34 -25.05 -40.59
N THR A 307 -8.22 -25.16 -39.57
CA THR A 307 -8.22 -26.05 -38.37
C THR A 307 -7.21 -25.77 -37.23
N GLY A 308 -7.54 -25.83 -35.94
CA GLY A 308 -8.76 -26.26 -35.26
C GLY A 308 -8.76 -25.94 -33.76
N ILE A 309 -9.96 -26.03 -33.18
CA ILE A 309 -10.34 -25.91 -31.78
C ILE A 309 -9.79 -27.09 -30.98
N PHE A 310 -9.20 -26.88 -29.79
CA PHE A 310 -9.23 -27.84 -28.68
C PHE A 310 -9.05 -27.13 -27.30
N LEU A 311 -10.12 -27.18 -26.51
CA LEU A 311 -10.13 -26.96 -25.06
C LEU A 311 -9.95 -28.32 -24.36
N PRO A 312 -9.18 -28.44 -23.26
CA PRO A 312 -9.36 -29.54 -22.34
C PRO A 312 -10.24 -29.14 -21.15
N LEU A 313 -11.26 -29.96 -20.93
CA LEU A 313 -12.06 -30.04 -19.72
C LEU A 313 -11.19 -30.26 -18.48
N ILE A 314 -11.47 -29.51 -17.41
CA ILE A 314 -11.22 -29.93 -16.04
C ILE A 314 -12.55 -30.50 -15.51
N ARG A 315 -12.55 -31.78 -15.13
CA ARG A 315 -13.68 -32.44 -14.47
C ARG A 315 -13.31 -32.76 -13.02
N ARG A 316 -14.14 -32.19 -12.15
CA ARG A 316 -14.54 -32.58 -10.78
C ARG A 316 -13.45 -32.79 -9.74
#